data_AF-A0A7J3XTM9-F1
#
_entry.id   AF-A0A7J3XTM9-F1
#
_cell.length_a   1.000
_cell.length_b   1.000
_cell.length_c   1.000
_cell.angle_alpha   90.00
_cell.angle_beta   90.00
_cell.angle_gamma   90.00
#
_symmetry.space_group_name_H-M   'P 1'
#
loop_
_entity.id
_entity.type
_entity.pdbx_description
1 polymer ?
#
loop_
_entity_poly.entity_id
_entity_poly.type
_entity_poly.pdbx_seq_one_letter_code
_entity_poly.pdbx_strand_id
1 'polypeptide(L)'
;MASGEGGMATRGGPPPKEGLSLQPSLGRVLFLDVESTGLEAESSFVVGVGFMYEDGSWRHSFASSLSDEAKVVAEAIEEASRFDSVVTWNGLSFDIPMLVARALANGVDPSPLLKPRHIDLYRVFRDLVRLGRYGLDDVAKFLGVPKKVQLKGSDMPPLYLRALGGDREALKVIEEHCYDDLQALKKVFDKSRRLVEAYVEMARAGLTAPTPHGGRSA
;
A
#
# COMPACT_ATOMS: atom_id res chain seq x y z
N MET A 1 30.73 55.85 -48.03
CA MET A 1 29.40 55.24 -48.25
C MET A 1 29.48 53.77 -47.87
N ALA A 2 28.42 53.28 -47.21
CA ALA A 2 28.07 51.88 -46.91
C ALA A 2 29.00 51.06 -46.01
N SER A 3 28.68 51.15 -44.72
CA SER A 3 28.77 50.15 -43.67
C SER A 3 28.16 48.79 -44.05
N GLY A 4 28.72 47.70 -43.50
CA GLY A 4 28.18 46.35 -43.62
C GLY A 4 28.75 45.43 -42.53
N GLU A 5 28.25 45.59 -41.30
CA GLU A 5 28.50 44.63 -40.21
C GLU A 5 27.61 43.39 -40.42
N GLY A 6 28.24 42.24 -40.64
CA GLY A 6 27.59 40.94 -40.69
C GLY A 6 27.26 40.46 -39.28
N GLY A 7 26.01 40.65 -38.85
CA GLY A 7 25.48 40.08 -37.62
C GLY A 7 25.42 38.55 -37.69
N MET A 8 26.26 37.88 -36.91
CA MET A 8 26.21 36.44 -36.71
C MET A 8 24.97 36.11 -35.86
N ALA A 9 23.96 35.55 -36.52
CA ALA A 9 22.72 35.12 -35.88
C ALA A 9 22.99 33.93 -34.93
N THR A 10 23.12 34.20 -33.64
CA THR A 10 22.92 33.21 -32.59
C THR A 10 21.42 32.95 -32.47
N ARG A 11 20.91 31.89 -33.11
CA ARG A 11 19.54 31.41 -32.85
C ARG A 11 19.61 30.10 -32.11
N GLY A 12 19.15 30.18 -30.86
CA GLY A 12 19.31 29.20 -29.82
C GLY A 12 18.76 27.84 -30.19
N GLY A 13 19.38 26.81 -29.61
CA GLY A 13 18.77 25.50 -29.48
C GLY A 13 17.40 25.60 -28.79
N PRO A 14 16.59 24.53 -28.85
CA PRO A 14 15.27 24.54 -28.24
C PRO A 14 15.39 25.07 -26.79
N PRO A 15 14.48 25.93 -26.35
CA PRO A 15 14.50 26.42 -24.98
C PRO A 15 14.60 25.21 -24.04
N PRO A 16 15.33 25.29 -22.92
CA PRO A 16 15.23 24.26 -21.89
C PRO A 16 13.75 24.10 -21.60
N LYS A 17 13.23 22.87 -21.65
CA LYS A 17 11.84 22.60 -21.29
C LYS A 17 11.65 23.14 -19.88
N GLU A 18 11.01 24.30 -19.80
CA GLU A 18 10.60 24.95 -18.57
C GLU A 18 9.85 23.92 -17.75
N GLY A 19 10.23 23.85 -16.47
CA GLY A 19 9.72 22.99 -15.41
C GLY A 19 8.77 21.88 -15.84
N LEU A 20 9.25 20.62 -15.77
CA LEU A 20 8.36 19.52 -15.44
C LEU A 20 7.62 19.96 -14.16
N SER A 21 6.38 20.40 -14.27
CA SER A 21 5.53 20.56 -13.11
C SER A 21 5.33 19.14 -12.57
N LEU A 22 6.18 18.73 -11.64
CA LEU A 22 6.00 17.50 -10.89
C LEU A 22 4.73 17.69 -10.06
N GLN A 23 3.59 17.28 -10.59
CA GLN A 23 2.45 17.01 -9.71
C GLN A 23 1.83 15.67 -10.07
N PRO A 24 2.32 14.59 -9.47
CA PRO A 24 1.49 13.49 -9.10
C PRO A 24 1.03 13.81 -7.68
N SER A 25 -0.03 14.62 -7.52
CA SER A 25 -0.74 14.50 -6.26
C SER A 25 -1.29 13.07 -6.26
N LEU A 26 -0.88 12.26 -5.29
CA LEU A 26 -1.45 10.93 -5.07
C LEU A 26 -2.95 11.02 -4.66
N GLY A 27 -3.53 12.23 -4.72
CA GLY A 27 -4.83 12.59 -4.18
C GLY A 27 -4.87 12.36 -2.68
N ARG A 28 -6.08 12.08 -2.18
CA ARG A 28 -6.27 11.61 -0.81
C ARG A 28 -5.77 10.18 -0.71
N VAL A 29 -4.85 9.94 0.22
CA VAL A 29 -4.21 8.64 0.43
C VAL A 29 -4.80 7.94 1.65
N LEU A 30 -5.14 6.66 1.49
CA LEU A 30 -5.49 5.74 2.56
C LEU A 30 -4.41 4.67 2.68
N PHE A 31 -3.97 4.35 3.89
CA PHE A 31 -3.16 3.18 4.19
C PHE A 31 -4.07 2.07 4.70
N LEU A 32 -3.94 0.88 4.14
CA LEU A 32 -4.81 -0.25 4.42
C LEU A 32 -3.98 -1.51 4.71
N ASP A 33 -4.47 -2.30 5.66
CA ASP A 33 -3.90 -3.57 6.06
C ASP A 33 -5.03 -4.53 6.48
N VAL A 34 -4.95 -5.79 6.06
CA VAL A 34 -5.96 -6.83 6.30
C VAL A 34 -5.38 -7.93 7.19
N GLU A 35 -6.00 -8.12 8.35
CA GLU A 35 -5.75 -9.26 9.22
C GLU A 35 -6.68 -10.40 8.84
N SER A 36 -6.14 -11.61 8.68
CA SER A 36 -6.93 -12.80 8.33
C SER A 36 -6.40 -14.06 9.00
N THR A 37 -7.24 -15.09 9.10
CA THR A 37 -6.84 -16.37 9.69
C THR A 37 -5.97 -17.23 8.76
N GLY A 38 -5.56 -16.72 7.60
CA GLY A 38 -4.72 -17.48 6.67
C GLY A 38 -4.65 -16.85 5.29
N LEU A 39 -3.86 -17.46 4.42
CA LEU A 39 -3.51 -16.85 3.13
C LEU A 39 -4.57 -17.10 2.04
N GLU A 40 -5.29 -18.21 2.12
CA GLU A 40 -6.23 -18.66 1.09
C GLU A 40 -7.68 -18.35 1.50
N ALA A 41 -8.38 -17.61 0.65
CA ALA A 41 -9.69 -17.04 0.97
C ALA A 41 -10.81 -18.07 1.13
N GLU A 42 -10.70 -19.26 0.52
CA GLU A 42 -11.68 -20.35 0.65
C GLU A 42 -11.66 -21.00 2.04
N SER A 43 -10.53 -20.92 2.74
CA SER A 43 -10.29 -21.59 4.02
C SER A 43 -10.05 -20.62 5.18
N SER A 44 -10.05 -19.32 4.90
CA SER A 44 -9.71 -18.26 5.86
C SER A 44 -10.80 -17.19 5.94
N PHE A 45 -10.80 -16.45 7.04
CA PHE A 45 -11.71 -15.34 7.29
C PHE A 45 -10.92 -14.04 7.46
N VAL A 46 -11.52 -12.92 7.03
CA VAL A 46 -11.05 -11.59 7.42
C VAL A 46 -11.38 -11.38 8.89
N VAL A 47 -10.34 -11.16 9.68
CA VAL A 47 -10.40 -10.89 11.13
C VAL A 47 -10.67 -9.40 11.36
N GLY A 48 -9.99 -8.55 10.60
CA GLY A 48 -10.16 -7.11 10.68
C GLY A 48 -9.45 -6.39 9.56
N VAL A 49 -9.80 -5.13 9.39
CA VAL A 49 -9.16 -4.24 8.42
C VAL A 49 -8.80 -2.95 9.13
N GLY A 50 -7.53 -2.59 9.08
CA GLY A 50 -7.04 -1.32 9.57
C GLY A 50 -7.05 -0.26 8.48
N PHE A 51 -7.40 0.96 8.88
CA PHE A 51 -7.42 2.14 8.03
C PHE A 51 -6.60 3.22 8.71
N MET A 52 -5.60 3.75 8.03
CA MET A 52 -4.81 4.88 8.51
C MET A 52 -4.76 6.00 7.49
N TYR A 53 -4.88 7.23 7.97
CA TYR A 53 -5.03 8.42 7.15
C TYR A 53 -3.75 9.26 7.15
N GLU A 54 -3.62 10.20 6.20
CA GLU A 54 -2.42 11.04 6.09
C GLU A 54 -2.13 11.87 7.35
N ASP A 55 -3.18 12.31 8.05
CA ASP A 55 -3.07 13.06 9.31
C ASP A 55 -2.65 12.19 10.51
N GLY A 56 -2.51 10.87 10.31
CA GLY A 56 -2.11 9.90 11.31
C GLY A 56 -3.26 9.39 12.19
N SER A 57 -4.49 9.89 12.00
CA SER A 57 -5.66 9.23 12.56
C SER A 57 -5.82 7.84 11.94
N TRP A 58 -6.45 6.94 12.69
CA TRP A 58 -6.64 5.57 12.25
C TRP A 58 -7.88 4.96 12.90
N ARG A 59 -8.37 3.87 12.33
CA ARG A 59 -9.44 3.04 12.88
C ARG A 59 -9.25 1.59 12.46
N HIS A 60 -9.77 0.67 13.27
CA HIS A 60 -9.77 -0.75 12.98
C HIS A 60 -11.22 -1.25 12.94
N SER A 61 -11.61 -1.88 11.83
CA SER A 61 -12.89 -2.61 11.77
C SER A 61 -12.62 -4.07 12.05
N PHE A 62 -13.25 -4.62 13.10
CA PHE A 62 -13.01 -5.98 13.58
C PHE A 62 -14.25 -6.84 13.42
N ALA A 63 -14.09 -8.06 12.93
CA ALA A 63 -15.15 -9.04 12.82
C ALA A 63 -15.34 -9.75 14.16
N SER A 64 -16.19 -9.19 15.04
CA SER A 64 -16.47 -9.74 16.37
C SER A 64 -17.18 -11.10 16.35
N SER A 65 -17.67 -11.54 15.20
CA SER A 65 -18.23 -12.84 14.92
C SER A 65 -17.98 -13.22 13.47
N LEU A 66 -18.11 -14.50 13.11
CA LEU A 66 -18.03 -14.93 11.72
C LEU A 66 -19.11 -14.27 10.84
N SER A 67 -20.27 -13.94 11.41
CA SER A 67 -21.33 -13.20 10.71
C SER A 67 -21.01 -11.72 10.48
N ASP A 68 -20.07 -11.14 11.23
CA ASP A 68 -19.67 -9.74 11.07
C ASP A 68 -18.69 -9.54 9.91
N GLU A 69 -18.07 -10.60 9.38
CA GLU A 69 -17.10 -10.51 8.30
C GLU A 69 -17.65 -9.75 7.08
N ALA A 70 -18.88 -10.06 6.66
CA ALA A 70 -19.54 -9.39 5.54
C ALA A 70 -19.60 -7.87 5.73
N LYS A 71 -19.87 -7.42 6.97
CA LYS A 71 -19.92 -5.99 7.33
C LYS A 71 -18.53 -5.36 7.28
N VAL A 72 -17.52 -6.03 7.84
CA VAL A 72 -16.12 -5.54 7.84
C VAL A 72 -15.60 -5.41 6.41
N VAL A 73 -15.86 -6.40 5.56
CA VAL A 73 -15.46 -6.38 4.15
C VAL A 73 -16.18 -5.27 3.38
N ALA A 74 -17.50 -5.11 3.57
CA ALA A 74 -18.26 -4.04 2.94
C ALA A 74 -17.75 -2.65 3.38
N GLU A 75 -17.45 -2.48 4.66
CA GLU A 75 -16.88 -1.24 5.21
C GLU A 75 -15.50 -0.94 4.62
N ALA A 76 -14.66 -1.95 4.43
CA ALA A 76 -13.35 -1.77 3.80
C ALA A 76 -13.45 -1.34 2.34
N ILE A 77 -14.37 -1.94 1.58
CA ILE A 77 -14.64 -1.56 0.19
C ILE A 77 -15.16 -0.13 0.11
N GLU A 78 -16.14 0.21 0.96
CA GLU A 78 -16.72 1.55 0.99
C GLU A 78 -15.66 2.59 1.35
N GLU A 79 -14.90 2.37 2.44
CA GLU A 79 -13.87 3.30 2.89
C GLU A 79 -12.80 3.51 1.83
N ALA A 80 -12.23 2.44 1.28
CA ALA A 80 -11.22 2.51 0.23
C ALA A 80 -11.71 3.29 -1.00
N SER A 81 -12.98 3.11 -1.39
CA SER A 81 -13.57 3.80 -2.54
C SER A 81 -13.70 5.32 -2.39
N ARG A 82 -13.59 5.83 -1.15
CA ARG A 82 -13.66 7.28 -0.86
C ARG A 82 -12.33 7.99 -1.13
N PHE A 83 -11.25 7.27 -1.38
CA PHE A 83 -9.90 7.80 -1.57
C PHE A 83 -9.46 7.73 -3.03
N ASP A 84 -8.45 8.51 -3.38
CA ASP A 84 -7.89 8.54 -4.73
C ASP A 84 -6.79 7.47 -4.88
N SER A 85 -6.07 7.19 -3.78
CA SER A 85 -5.07 6.14 -3.70
C SER A 85 -5.19 5.33 -2.41
N VAL A 86 -4.98 4.01 -2.53
CA VAL A 86 -4.83 3.07 -1.42
C VAL A 86 -3.41 2.53 -1.43
N VAL A 87 -2.71 2.66 -0.32
CA VAL A 87 -1.33 2.22 -0.11
C VAL A 87 -1.34 0.98 0.78
N THR A 88 -0.65 -0.07 0.36
CA THR A 88 -0.51 -1.35 1.08
C THR A 88 0.93 -1.84 1.04
N TRP A 89 1.27 -2.85 1.85
CA TRP A 89 2.50 -3.63 1.71
C TRP A 89 2.19 -5.03 1.17
N ASN A 90 2.54 -5.30 -0.10
CA ASN A 90 2.20 -6.55 -0.78
C ASN A 90 0.68 -6.79 -0.94
N GLY A 91 -0.15 -5.76 -0.78
CA GLY A 91 -1.60 -5.94 -0.80
C GLY A 91 -2.21 -6.15 -2.18
N LEU A 92 -1.51 -5.84 -3.26
CA LEU A 92 -1.93 -6.26 -4.60
C LEU A 92 -1.83 -7.79 -4.78
N SER A 93 -1.01 -8.46 -3.98
CA SER A 93 -0.88 -9.91 -3.99
C SER A 93 -1.72 -10.59 -2.92
N PHE A 94 -2.16 -9.85 -1.88
CA PHE A 94 -2.82 -10.41 -0.71
C PHE A 94 -4.10 -9.66 -0.31
N ASP A 95 -3.99 -8.48 0.31
CA ASP A 95 -5.12 -7.74 0.89
C ASP A 95 -6.28 -7.53 -0.10
N ILE A 96 -5.99 -7.06 -1.30
CA ILE A 96 -7.01 -6.76 -2.31
C ILE A 96 -7.65 -8.05 -2.85
N PRO A 97 -6.89 -9.08 -3.29
CA PRO A 97 -7.47 -10.38 -3.62
C PRO A 97 -8.30 -11.01 -2.49
N MET A 98 -7.84 -10.93 -1.23
CA MET A 98 -8.54 -11.45 -0.06
C MET A 98 -9.89 -10.74 0.12
N LEU A 99 -9.90 -9.41 0.13
CA LEU A 99 -11.13 -8.63 0.23
C LEU A 99 -12.09 -8.90 -0.93
N VAL A 100 -11.60 -9.01 -2.17
CA VAL A 100 -12.42 -9.35 -3.34
C VAL A 100 -13.06 -10.72 -3.17
N ALA A 101 -12.28 -11.75 -2.81
CA ALA A 101 -12.78 -13.10 -2.66
C ALA A 101 -13.80 -13.22 -1.53
N ARG A 102 -13.51 -12.63 -0.36
CA ARG A 102 -14.43 -12.64 0.78
C ARG A 102 -15.66 -11.77 0.55
N ALA A 103 -15.58 -10.71 -0.24
CA ALA A 103 -16.75 -9.93 -0.66
C ALA A 103 -17.70 -10.79 -1.52
N LEU A 104 -17.17 -11.48 -2.53
CA LEU A 104 -17.95 -12.37 -3.38
C LEU A 104 -18.59 -13.51 -2.57
N ALA A 105 -17.84 -14.12 -1.65
CA ALA A 105 -18.35 -15.17 -0.77
C ALA A 105 -19.49 -14.69 0.15
N ASN A 106 -19.49 -13.41 0.52
CA ASN A 106 -20.50 -12.78 1.38
C ASN A 106 -21.59 -12.01 0.59
N GLY A 107 -21.60 -12.08 -0.75
CA GLY A 107 -22.60 -11.39 -1.58
C GLY A 107 -22.45 -9.86 -1.62
N VAL A 108 -21.26 -9.33 -1.33
CA VAL A 108 -20.91 -7.91 -1.40
C VAL A 108 -20.24 -7.62 -2.75
N ASP A 109 -20.61 -6.51 -3.40
CA ASP A 109 -19.98 -6.09 -4.66
C ASP A 109 -18.55 -5.55 -4.42
N PRO A 110 -17.49 -6.20 -4.94
CA PRO A 110 -16.12 -5.73 -4.77
C PRO A 110 -15.72 -4.61 -5.74
N SER A 111 -16.54 -4.30 -6.75
CA SER A 111 -16.18 -3.35 -7.81
C SER A 111 -15.74 -1.96 -7.31
N PRO A 112 -16.29 -1.38 -6.21
CA PRO A 112 -15.83 -0.09 -5.72
C PRO A 112 -14.38 -0.10 -5.22
N LEU A 113 -13.88 -1.25 -4.74
CA LEU A 113 -12.51 -1.41 -4.25
C LEU A 113 -11.48 -1.22 -5.38
N LEU A 114 -11.88 -1.42 -6.63
CA LEU A 114 -10.99 -1.31 -7.80
C LEU A 114 -10.93 0.11 -8.39
N LYS A 115 -11.77 1.04 -7.91
CA LYS A 115 -11.78 2.44 -8.37
C LYS A 115 -10.53 3.23 -7.97
N PRO A 116 -10.04 3.20 -6.71
CA PRO A 116 -8.84 3.93 -6.34
C PRO A 116 -7.60 3.35 -7.02
N ARG A 117 -6.55 4.16 -7.07
CA ARG A 117 -5.22 3.68 -7.45
C ARG A 117 -4.63 2.84 -6.32
N HIS A 118 -4.26 1.61 -6.62
CA HIS A 118 -3.55 0.75 -5.68
C HIS A 118 -2.03 0.94 -5.80
N ILE A 119 -1.40 1.38 -4.73
CA ILE A 119 0.04 1.60 -4.62
C ILE A 119 0.59 0.56 -3.65
N ASP A 120 1.27 -0.45 -4.18
CA ASP A 120 1.89 -1.51 -3.40
C ASP A 120 3.37 -1.17 -3.16
N LEU A 121 3.73 -0.81 -1.93
CA LEU A 121 5.10 -0.43 -1.59
C LEU A 121 6.08 -1.58 -1.68
N TYR A 122 5.63 -2.83 -1.50
CA TYR A 122 6.51 -3.98 -1.71
C TYR A 122 7.03 -4.00 -3.15
N ARG A 123 6.16 -3.73 -4.13
CA ARG A 123 6.54 -3.67 -5.55
C ARG A 123 7.46 -2.48 -5.84
N VAL A 124 7.13 -1.30 -5.33
CA VAL A 124 7.98 -0.10 -5.47
C VAL A 124 9.40 -0.39 -4.98
N PHE A 125 9.53 -0.94 -3.78
CA PHE A 125 10.84 -1.24 -3.20
C PHE A 125 11.55 -2.36 -3.93
N ARG A 126 10.86 -3.46 -4.26
CA ARG A 126 11.44 -4.59 -4.98
C ARG A 126 11.95 -4.22 -6.37
N ASP A 127 11.31 -3.25 -7.02
CA ASP A 127 11.69 -2.80 -8.36
C ASP A 127 12.80 -1.73 -8.33
N LEU A 128 12.81 -0.83 -7.35
CA LEU A 128 13.69 0.36 -7.34
C LEU A 128 14.81 0.35 -6.29
N VAL A 129 14.74 -0.52 -5.28
CA VAL A 129 15.67 -0.52 -4.14
C VAL A 129 16.32 -1.89 -4.05
N ARG A 130 17.65 -1.95 -3.91
CA ARG A 130 18.39 -3.21 -3.88
C ARG A 130 18.64 -3.69 -2.44
N LEU A 131 17.72 -4.49 -1.90
CA LEU A 131 17.80 -5.09 -0.56
C LEU A 131 17.90 -6.62 -0.62
N GLY A 132 18.40 -7.23 0.45
CA GLY A 132 18.45 -8.69 0.58
C GLY A 132 17.12 -9.33 0.98
N ARG A 133 16.22 -8.56 1.61
CA ARG A 133 14.87 -8.95 1.99
C ARG A 133 13.94 -7.74 1.87
N TYR A 134 12.66 -8.01 1.63
CA TYR A 134 11.63 -6.99 1.36
C TYR A 134 10.39 -7.19 2.23
N GLY A 135 10.48 -7.88 3.38
CA GLY A 135 9.40 -7.81 4.36
C GLY A 135 9.22 -6.39 4.87
N LEU A 136 8.01 -6.02 5.32
CA LEU A 136 7.76 -4.70 5.89
C LEU A 136 8.75 -4.41 7.03
N ASP A 137 8.99 -5.38 7.91
CA ASP A 137 10.00 -5.33 8.97
C ASP A 137 11.41 -5.07 8.46
N ASP A 138 11.82 -5.76 7.39
CA ASP A 138 13.16 -5.63 6.82
C ASP A 138 13.38 -4.21 6.26
N VAL A 139 12.39 -3.69 5.52
CA VAL A 139 12.45 -2.35 4.92
C VAL A 139 12.29 -1.25 5.97
N ALA A 140 11.39 -1.42 6.94
CA ALA A 140 11.25 -0.52 8.07
C ALA A 140 12.57 -0.40 8.83
N LYS A 141 13.22 -1.53 9.14
CA LYS A 141 14.54 -1.55 9.78
C LYS A 141 15.60 -0.83 8.94
N PHE A 142 15.65 -1.09 7.63
CA PHE A 142 16.59 -0.42 6.72
C PHE A 142 16.41 1.11 6.74
N LEU A 143 15.17 1.61 6.82
CA LEU A 143 14.85 3.04 6.85
C LEU A 143 14.85 3.68 8.25
N GLY A 144 15.21 2.91 9.28
CA GLY A 144 15.21 3.35 10.68
C GLY A 144 13.80 3.66 11.21
N VAL A 145 12.77 2.97 10.70
CA VAL A 145 11.39 3.04 11.19
C VAL A 145 11.21 2.01 12.30
N PRO A 146 10.82 2.43 13.51
CA PRO A 146 10.58 1.50 14.61
C PRO A 146 9.28 0.73 14.40
N LYS A 147 9.34 -0.60 14.61
CA LYS A 147 8.21 -1.51 14.81
C LYS A 147 8.35 -2.18 16.16
N LYS A 148 7.22 -2.36 16.86
CA LYS A 148 7.19 -2.83 18.25
C LYS A 148 6.62 -4.22 18.39
N VAL A 149 5.67 -4.59 17.54
CA VAL A 149 4.91 -5.84 17.69
C VAL A 149 5.51 -6.89 16.75
N GLN A 150 5.74 -8.09 17.28
CA GLN A 150 6.13 -9.26 16.48
C GLN A 150 5.05 -10.32 16.64
N LEU A 151 3.99 -10.17 15.86
CA LEU A 151 2.99 -11.20 15.65
C LEU A 151 3.27 -11.80 14.27
N LYS A 152 3.28 -13.13 14.16
CA LYS A 152 3.36 -13.79 12.86
C LYS A 152 1.95 -14.09 12.39
N GLY A 153 1.71 -14.10 11.08
CA GLY A 153 0.40 -14.49 10.54
C GLY A 153 -0.09 -15.87 11.03
N SER A 154 0.83 -16.80 11.33
CA SER A 154 0.50 -18.11 11.93
C SER A 154 -0.10 -18.03 13.35
N ASP A 155 0.09 -16.92 14.05
CA ASP A 155 -0.44 -16.68 15.39
C ASP A 155 -1.88 -16.13 15.34
N MET A 156 -2.33 -15.64 14.17
CA MET A 156 -3.64 -15.02 14.00
C MET A 156 -4.82 -15.98 14.26
N PRO A 157 -4.84 -17.24 13.75
CA PRO A 157 -5.99 -18.14 13.97
C PRO A 157 -6.29 -18.42 15.46
N PRO A 158 -5.32 -18.83 16.31
CA PRO A 158 -5.61 -19.06 17.72
C PRO A 158 -5.95 -17.77 18.48
N LEU A 159 -5.39 -16.61 18.09
CA LEU A 159 -5.76 -15.32 18.67
C LEU A 159 -7.19 -14.93 18.32
N TYR A 160 -7.60 -15.11 17.06
CA TYR A 160 -8.94 -14.79 16.64
C TYR A 160 -9.99 -15.67 17.32
N LEU A 161 -9.73 -16.98 17.46
CA LEU A 161 -10.61 -17.88 18.20
C LEU A 161 -10.80 -17.44 19.66
N ARG A 162 -9.74 -16.96 20.33
CA ARG A 162 -9.85 -16.38 21.68
C ARG A 162 -10.68 -15.10 21.68
N ALA A 163 -10.45 -14.21 20.73
CA ALA A 163 -11.18 -12.96 20.61
C ALA A 163 -12.69 -13.20 20.38
N LEU A 164 -13.05 -14.18 19.54
CA LEU A 164 -14.43 -14.64 19.35
C LEU A 164 -15.05 -15.21 20.65
N GLY A 165 -14.22 -15.79 21.52
CA GLY A 165 -14.62 -16.23 22.86
C GLY A 165 -14.77 -15.09 23.89
N GLY A 166 -14.60 -13.83 23.48
CA GLY A 166 -14.71 -12.65 24.35
C GLY A 166 -13.39 -12.25 25.04
N ASP A 167 -12.26 -12.83 24.65
CA ASP A 167 -10.95 -12.46 25.17
C ASP A 167 -10.53 -11.08 24.64
N ARG A 168 -10.69 -10.06 25.49
CA ARG A 168 -10.37 -8.67 25.16
C ARG A 168 -8.88 -8.43 24.93
N GLU A 169 -8.01 -9.24 25.55
CA GLU A 169 -6.57 -9.09 25.34
C GLU A 169 -6.17 -9.65 23.97
N ALA A 170 -6.76 -10.77 23.55
CA ALA A 170 -6.55 -11.29 22.20
C ALA A 170 -6.99 -10.28 21.12
N LEU A 171 -8.17 -9.66 21.30
CA LEU A 171 -8.65 -8.60 20.41
C LEU A 171 -7.66 -7.42 20.35
N LYS A 172 -7.20 -6.96 21.52
CA LYS A 172 -6.25 -5.86 21.63
C LYS A 172 -4.92 -6.16 20.94
N VAL A 173 -4.40 -7.39 21.09
CA VAL A 173 -3.14 -7.81 20.44
C VAL A 173 -3.26 -7.79 18.91
N ILE A 174 -4.39 -8.23 18.36
CA ILE A 174 -4.67 -8.18 16.91
C ILE A 174 -4.72 -6.72 16.44
N GLU A 175 -5.46 -5.87 17.14
CA GLU A 175 -5.58 -4.45 16.84
C GLU A 175 -4.24 -3.71 16.93
N GLU A 176 -3.42 -4.00 17.95
CA GLU A 176 -2.09 -3.42 18.13
C GLU A 176 -1.10 -3.86 17.04
N HIS A 177 -1.22 -5.10 16.54
CA HIS A 177 -0.41 -5.59 15.43
C HIS A 177 -0.70 -4.81 14.14
N CYS A 178 -1.98 -4.76 13.73
CA CYS A 178 -2.42 -4.03 12.55
C CYS A 178 -2.03 -2.54 12.64
N TYR A 179 -2.17 -1.92 13.82
CA TYR A 179 -1.72 -0.55 14.05
C TYR A 179 -0.21 -0.37 13.84
N ASP A 180 0.62 -1.27 14.38
CA ASP A 180 2.09 -1.20 14.25
C ASP A 180 2.53 -1.43 12.79
N ASP A 181 1.82 -2.28 12.04
CA ASP A 181 2.03 -2.51 10.60
C ASP A 181 1.67 -1.27 9.79
N LEU A 182 0.49 -0.70 10.00
CA LEU A 182 0.07 0.54 9.34
C LEU A 182 0.96 1.74 9.68
N GLN A 183 1.38 1.88 10.94
CA GLN A 183 2.32 2.93 11.35
C GLN A 183 3.65 2.79 10.61
N ALA A 184 4.15 1.57 10.45
CA ALA A 184 5.37 1.32 9.70
C ALA A 184 5.18 1.60 8.21
N LEU A 185 4.09 1.09 7.62
CA LEU A 185 3.72 1.32 6.23
C LEU A 185 3.67 2.82 5.90
N LYS A 186 2.95 3.61 6.72
CA LYS A 186 2.86 5.07 6.56
C LYS A 186 4.22 5.74 6.69
N LYS A 187 5.04 5.39 7.68
CA LYS A 187 6.37 6.01 7.85
C LYS A 187 7.34 5.64 6.72
N VAL A 188 7.26 4.42 6.21
CA VAL A 188 8.02 3.97 5.03
C VAL A 188 7.58 4.76 3.81
N PHE A 189 6.27 4.91 3.59
CA PHE A 189 5.71 5.76 2.55
C PHE A 189 6.19 7.21 2.68
N ASP A 190 6.05 7.84 3.85
CA ASP A 190 6.43 9.24 4.08
C ASP A 190 7.91 9.48 3.77
N LYS A 191 8.79 8.56 4.20
CA LYS A 191 10.24 8.60 3.89
C LYS A 191 10.55 8.37 2.41
N SER A 192 9.70 7.65 1.69
CA SER A 192 9.89 7.28 0.28
C SER A 192 8.93 7.97 -0.69
N ARG A 193 8.15 8.97 -0.23
CA ARG A 193 7.02 9.53 -0.97
C ARG A 193 7.39 10.01 -2.37
N ARG A 194 8.51 10.74 -2.50
CA ARG A 194 9.02 11.21 -3.79
C ARG A 194 9.39 10.07 -4.75
N LEU A 195 9.92 8.97 -4.21
CA LEU A 195 10.22 7.77 -4.99
C LEU A 195 8.94 7.09 -5.47
N VAL A 196 7.93 6.98 -4.60
CA VAL A 196 6.61 6.42 -4.91
C VAL A 196 5.92 7.26 -5.99
N GLU A 197 5.90 8.58 -5.85
CA GLU A 197 5.34 9.51 -6.84
C GLU A 197 6.03 9.34 -8.21
N ALA A 198 7.37 9.25 -8.24
CA ALA A 198 8.11 8.99 -9.46
C ALA A 198 7.81 7.61 -10.08
N TYR A 199 7.67 6.56 -9.26
CA TYR A 199 7.31 5.21 -9.71
C TYR A 199 5.92 5.18 -10.35
N VAL A 200 4.94 5.85 -9.73
CA VAL A 200 3.58 5.96 -10.27
C VAL A 200 3.57 6.68 -11.62
N GLU A 201 4.32 7.77 -11.77
CA GLU A 201 4.42 8.47 -13.05
C GLU A 201 5.12 7.66 -14.13
N MET A 202 6.21 6.98 -13.77
CA MET A 202 6.91 6.06 -14.66
C MET A 202 5.93 4.99 -15.20
N ALA A 203 5.15 4.35 -14.32
CA ALA A 203 4.14 3.37 -14.71
C ALA A 203 3.03 3.98 -15.60
N ARG A 204 2.55 5.20 -15.29
CA ARG A 204 1.57 5.92 -16.14
C ARG A 204 2.12 6.23 -17.53
N ALA A 205 3.41 6.53 -17.64
CA ALA A 205 4.09 6.77 -18.90
C ALA A 205 4.38 5.49 -19.70
N GLY A 206 3.98 4.30 -19.20
CA GLY A 206 4.27 3.01 -19.83
C GLY A 206 5.75 2.59 -19.70
N LEU A 207 6.50 3.23 -18.81
CA LEU A 207 7.89 2.89 -18.54
C LEU A 207 7.95 1.78 -17.49
N THR A 208 8.84 0.82 -17.70
CA THR A 208 9.12 -0.25 -16.74
C THR A 208 10.32 0.13 -15.89
N ALA A 209 10.25 -0.17 -14.58
CA ALA A 209 11.43 -0.10 -13.74
C ALA A 209 12.55 -0.96 -14.34
N PRO A 210 13.81 -0.50 -14.30
CA PRO A 210 14.93 -1.36 -14.68
C PRO A 210 14.94 -2.56 -13.74
N THR A 211 14.63 -3.76 -14.25
CA THR A 211 14.58 -4.98 -13.45
C THR A 211 15.89 -5.17 -12.70
N PRO A 212 15.88 -5.17 -11.35
CA PRO A 212 17.11 -5.38 -10.57
C PRO A 212 17.61 -6.83 -10.62
N HIS A 213 16.88 -7.73 -11.28
CA HIS A 213 17.16 -9.16 -11.32
C HIS A 213 17.55 -9.64 -12.72
N GLY A 214 18.81 -9.39 -13.10
CA GLY A 214 19.55 -10.37 -13.89
C GLY A 214 20.04 -11.46 -12.94
N GLY A 215 19.30 -12.56 -12.81
CA GLY A 215 19.62 -13.60 -11.83
C GLY A 215 18.82 -14.89 -11.97
N ARG A 216 19.14 -15.65 -13.02
CA ARG A 216 18.95 -17.11 -13.24
C ARG A 216 17.65 -17.75 -12.74
N SER A 217 16.83 -18.17 -13.70
CA SER A 217 16.13 -19.46 -13.65
C SER A 217 17.11 -20.56 -13.20
N ALA A 218 16.81 -21.19 -12.07
CA ALA A 218 17.27 -22.50 -11.66
C ALA A 218 16.06 -23.26 -11.13
#